data_AF-A0A2D3N951-F1
#
_entry.id   AF-A0A2D3N951-F1
#
_cell.length_a   1.000
_cell.length_b   1.000
_cell.length_c   1.000
_cell.angle_alpha   90.00
_cell.angle_beta   90.00
_cell.angle_gamma   90.00
#
_symmetry.space_group_name_H-M   'P 1'
#
loop_
_entity.id
_entity.type
_entity.pdbx_description
1 polymer ?
#
loop_
_entity_poly.entity_id
_entity_poly.type
_entity_poly.pdbx_seq_one_letter_code
_entity_poly.pdbx_strand_id
1 'polypeptide(L)'
;MTLRNANDTLQLKDNSIVVIDNKIIFPTFVEVYNLEIEDNENYYVTEEGILVHNGYKSRLPRKDGEWIEGNPGDGLWKSDNPDVNKITGGEPIPFKDGRPDFSKWSEGSVTVKGMDGTKSDFSKIYEQLAEDLNLPNKAAAQTWLSENKLTPHHLDSQTILLVPTDLHGNIPHIGSASDMRNLLDK
;
A
#
# COMPACT_ATOMS: atom_id res chain seq x y z
N MET A 1 12.22 7.04 -9.07
CA MET A 1 11.58 7.56 -10.29
C MET A 1 12.08 6.76 -11.49
N THR A 2 11.21 6.08 -12.24
CA THR A 2 11.60 5.39 -13.48
C THR A 2 11.72 6.44 -14.57
N LEU A 3 12.91 6.58 -15.17
CA LEU A 3 13.12 7.56 -16.23
C LEU A 3 12.44 7.06 -17.52
N ARG A 4 11.49 7.85 -18.05
CA ARG A 4 10.89 7.62 -19.37
C ARG A 4 11.91 7.85 -20.48
N ASN A 5 11.73 7.23 -21.65
CA ASN A 5 12.60 7.29 -22.82
C ASN A 5 11.83 7.72 -24.07
N ALA A 6 12.55 8.04 -25.16
CA ALA A 6 11.93 8.29 -26.45
C ALA A 6 11.04 7.09 -26.86
N ASN A 7 9.88 7.40 -27.45
CA ASN A 7 8.77 6.52 -27.78
C ASN A 7 7.87 6.06 -26.62
N ASP A 8 8.16 6.43 -25.37
CA ASP A 8 7.19 6.25 -24.28
C ASP A 8 6.02 7.23 -24.43
N THR A 9 4.85 6.88 -23.88
CA THR A 9 3.68 7.76 -23.82
C THR A 9 3.59 8.53 -22.52
N LEU A 10 3.05 9.74 -22.58
CA LEU A 10 2.70 10.61 -21.45
C LEU A 10 1.24 11.04 -21.56
N GLN A 11 0.57 11.22 -20.43
CA GLN A 11 -0.80 11.73 -20.37
C GLN A 11 -0.80 13.23 -20.04
N LEU A 12 -1.64 14.00 -20.73
CA LEU A 12 -1.88 15.41 -20.46
C LEU A 12 -3.14 15.61 -19.61
N LYS A 13 -3.33 16.84 -19.13
CA LYS A 13 -4.47 17.24 -18.28
C LYS A 13 -5.84 17.03 -18.92
N ASP A 14 -5.94 17.08 -20.24
CA ASP A 14 -7.16 16.83 -21.00
C ASP A 14 -7.38 15.34 -21.34
N ASN A 15 -6.60 14.44 -20.73
CA ASN A 15 -6.53 13.00 -21.00
C ASN A 15 -6.02 12.62 -22.41
N SER A 16 -5.51 13.57 -23.19
CA SER A 16 -4.78 13.24 -24.40
C SER A 16 -3.45 12.54 -24.08
N ILE A 17 -2.95 11.78 -25.06
CA ILE A 17 -1.70 11.03 -24.96
C ILE A 17 -0.70 11.61 -25.95
N VAL A 18 0.49 11.94 -25.47
CA VAL A 18 1.63 12.36 -26.30
C VAL A 18 2.74 11.31 -26.24
N VAL A 19 3.57 11.28 -27.28
CA VAL A 19 4.74 10.39 -27.36
C VAL A 19 6.01 11.22 -27.15
N ILE A 20 6.94 10.71 -26.36
CA ILE A 20 8.24 11.35 -26.16
C ILE A 20 9.05 11.23 -27.44
N ASP A 21 9.28 12.36 -28.12
CA ASP A 21 10.07 12.41 -29.34
C ASP A 21 11.57 12.19 -29.05
N ASN A 22 12.11 12.90 -28.04
CA ASN A 22 13.51 12.84 -27.67
C ASN A 22 13.73 13.04 -26.17
N LYS A 23 14.86 12.55 -25.67
CA LYS A 23 15.33 12.73 -24.30
C LYS A 23 16.74 13.30 -24.29
N ILE A 24 16.88 14.47 -23.68
CA ILE A 24 18.17 15.16 -23.52
C ILE A 24 18.57 15.10 -22.05
N ILE A 25 19.81 14.66 -21.78
CA ILE A 25 20.41 14.70 -20.45
C ILE A 25 21.38 15.87 -20.43
N PHE A 26 21.06 16.88 -19.62
CA PHE A 26 21.97 18.01 -19.44
C PHE A 26 23.10 17.62 -18.47
N PRO A 27 24.37 17.96 -18.79
CA PRO A 27 25.50 17.67 -17.91
C PRO A 27 25.58 18.62 -16.71
N THR A 28 24.73 19.65 -16.67
CA THR A 28 24.68 20.66 -15.61
C THR A 28 23.74 20.23 -14.50
N PHE A 29 24.23 20.27 -13.26
CA PHE A 29 23.37 20.12 -12.09
C PHE A 29 22.55 21.39 -11.87
N VAL A 30 21.26 21.22 -11.63
CA VAL A 30 20.33 22.30 -11.29
C VAL A 30 19.71 21.99 -9.93
N GLU A 31 19.45 23.03 -9.14
CA GLU A 31 18.62 22.88 -7.94
C GLU A 31 17.20 22.53 -8.38
N VAL A 32 16.64 21.47 -7.79
CA VAL A 32 15.28 21.01 -8.06
C VAL A 32 14.51 20.97 -6.76
N TYR A 33 13.23 21.33 -6.85
CA TYR A 33 12.29 21.27 -5.73
C TYR A 33 11.37 20.08 -5.88
N ASN A 34 10.92 19.57 -4.74
CA ASN A 34 9.92 18.52 -4.70
C ASN A 34 8.74 18.94 -3.81
N LEU A 35 7.53 18.49 -4.14
CA LEU A 35 6.30 18.85 -3.43
C LEU A 35 5.60 17.59 -2.92
N GLU A 36 5.17 17.58 -1.66
CA GLU A 36 4.27 16.56 -1.16
C GLU A 36 2.85 16.85 -1.67
N ILE A 37 2.26 15.87 -2.34
CA ILE A 37 0.89 15.94 -2.87
C ILE A 37 0.11 14.88 -2.13
N GLU A 38 -1.01 15.26 -1.50
CA GLU A 38 -1.91 14.30 -0.87
C GLU A 38 -2.47 13.32 -1.92
N ASP A 39 -2.86 12.14 -1.45
CA ASP A 39 -3.44 11.07 -2.24
C ASP A 39 -2.48 10.35 -3.24
N ASN A 40 -2.82 10.36 -4.52
CA ASN A 40 -2.17 9.57 -5.58
C ASN A 40 -0.78 10.09 -5.99
N GLU A 41 -0.31 11.15 -5.32
CA GLU A 41 0.92 11.90 -5.56
C GLU A 41 1.15 12.31 -7.02
N ASN A 42 0.08 12.41 -7.80
CA ASN A 42 0.13 12.83 -9.18
C ASN A 42 -0.17 14.32 -9.28
N TYR A 43 0.61 15.01 -10.09
CA TYR A 43 0.42 16.43 -10.34
C TYR A 43 0.76 16.76 -11.77
N TYR A 44 0.17 17.85 -12.26
CA TYR A 44 0.47 18.36 -13.59
C TYR A 44 1.65 19.31 -13.52
N VAL A 45 2.64 19.10 -14.38
CA VAL A 45 3.78 19.99 -14.57
C VAL A 45 3.79 20.53 -16.00
N THR A 46 4.62 21.55 -16.23
CA THR A 46 4.75 22.29 -17.50
C THR A 46 3.47 23.01 -17.92
N GLU A 47 3.59 23.87 -18.94
CA GLU A 47 2.44 24.58 -19.52
C GLU A 47 1.48 23.61 -20.24
N GLU A 48 2.00 22.50 -20.76
CA GLU A 48 1.24 21.45 -21.44
C GLU A 48 0.48 20.53 -20.47
N GLY A 49 0.72 20.66 -19.16
CA GLY A 49 0.03 19.89 -18.14
C GLY A 49 0.33 18.39 -18.22
N ILE A 50 1.61 18.02 -18.24
CA ILE A 50 2.07 16.63 -18.21
C ILE A 50 1.80 16.04 -16.83
N LEU A 51 1.11 14.89 -16.78
CA LEU A 51 0.90 14.15 -15.54
C LEU A 51 2.21 13.48 -15.09
N VAL A 52 2.72 13.88 -13.93
CA VAL A 52 3.87 13.27 -13.27
C VAL A 52 3.48 12.72 -11.91
N HIS A 53 4.32 11.82 -11.39
CA HIS A 53 4.12 11.17 -10.09
C HIS A 53 5.36 11.37 -9.23
N ASN A 54 5.19 11.77 -7.97
CA ASN A 54 6.30 12.05 -7.06
C ASN A 54 7.01 10.81 -6.49
N GLY A 55 6.52 9.61 -6.78
CA GLY A 55 7.29 8.41 -6.57
C GLY A 55 7.36 7.98 -5.11
N TYR A 56 6.22 7.84 -4.44
CA TYR A 56 6.12 6.75 -3.47
C TYR A 56 6.50 5.45 -4.17
N LYS A 57 7.34 4.64 -3.52
CA LYS A 57 7.64 3.27 -3.96
C LYS A 57 6.38 2.44 -3.77
N SER A 58 5.37 2.55 -4.63
CA SER A 58 4.15 1.77 -4.48
C SER A 58 4.46 0.30 -4.82
N ARG A 59 4.59 -0.57 -3.81
CA ARG A 59 4.53 -2.02 -4.01
C ARG A 59 3.07 -2.34 -4.30
N LEU A 60 2.66 -2.29 -5.56
CA LEU A 60 1.28 -2.57 -5.99
C LEU A 60 1.18 -3.93 -6.67
N PRO A 61 0.00 -4.55 -6.68
CA PRO A 61 -0.23 -5.70 -7.54
C PRO A 61 -0.14 -5.28 -9.02
N ARG A 62 0.56 -6.10 -9.80
CA ARG A 62 0.84 -5.87 -11.24
C ARG A 62 0.64 -7.13 -12.10
N LYS A 63 0.38 -8.26 -11.45
CA LYS A 63 0.22 -9.60 -12.03
C LYS A 63 -0.78 -10.35 -11.16
N ASP A 64 -1.29 -11.47 -11.68
CA ASP A 64 -2.23 -12.37 -10.99
C ASP A 64 -3.52 -11.66 -10.55
N GLY A 65 -3.99 -10.78 -11.42
CA GLY A 65 -5.19 -9.96 -11.27
C GLY A 65 -5.19 -8.76 -12.21
N GLU A 66 -6.20 -7.91 -12.06
CA GLU A 66 -6.41 -6.70 -12.87
C GLU A 66 -7.05 -5.55 -12.07
N TRP A 67 -6.70 -4.31 -12.44
CA TRP A 67 -7.37 -3.11 -11.94
C TRP A 67 -8.63 -2.92 -12.79
N ILE A 68 -9.80 -3.13 -12.19
CA ILE A 68 -11.08 -3.12 -12.91
C ILE A 68 -11.80 -1.76 -12.83
N GLU A 69 -11.37 -0.90 -11.91
CA GLU A 69 -11.87 0.46 -11.74
C GLU A 69 -10.76 1.34 -11.14
N GLY A 70 -10.70 2.61 -11.54
CA GLY A 70 -9.71 3.55 -11.04
C GLY A 70 -8.31 3.36 -11.63
N ASN A 71 -7.32 3.98 -10.99
CA ASN A 71 -5.90 3.86 -11.36
C ASN A 71 -5.20 2.86 -10.44
N PRO A 72 -4.08 2.25 -10.86
CA PRO A 72 -3.28 1.42 -9.97
C PRO A 72 -2.88 2.13 -8.68
N GLY A 73 -3.37 1.63 -7.54
CA GLY A 73 -3.17 2.20 -6.20
C GLY A 73 -4.34 3.03 -5.68
N ASP A 74 -5.27 3.43 -6.55
CA ASP A 74 -6.45 4.25 -6.27
C ASP A 74 -7.65 3.74 -7.06
N GLY A 75 -8.19 2.60 -6.64
CA GLY A 75 -9.15 1.85 -7.43
C GLY A 75 -9.45 0.47 -6.88
N LEU A 76 -10.09 -0.36 -7.71
CA LEU A 76 -10.51 -1.71 -7.36
C LEU A 76 -9.60 -2.73 -8.05
N TRP A 77 -8.86 -3.51 -7.26
CA TRP A 77 -8.01 -4.59 -7.75
C TRP A 77 -8.71 -5.94 -7.60
N LYS A 78 -8.93 -6.65 -8.71
CA LYS A 78 -9.49 -8.01 -8.71
C LYS A 78 -8.38 -9.04 -8.88
N SER A 79 -8.35 -10.03 -8.00
CA SER A 79 -7.34 -11.09 -8.00
C SER A 79 -7.74 -12.25 -8.92
N ASP A 80 -6.74 -12.86 -9.57
CA ASP A 80 -6.87 -14.16 -10.23
C ASP A 80 -6.38 -15.31 -9.34
N ASN A 81 -5.69 -15.00 -8.24
CA ASN A 81 -5.18 -15.99 -7.30
C ASN A 81 -6.33 -16.74 -6.58
N PRO A 82 -6.40 -18.08 -6.69
CA PRO A 82 -7.49 -18.87 -6.11
C PRO A 82 -7.54 -18.82 -4.58
N ASP A 83 -6.39 -18.71 -3.90
CA ASP A 83 -6.35 -18.63 -2.43
C ASP A 83 -6.91 -17.30 -1.92
N VAL A 84 -6.59 -16.20 -2.62
CA VAL A 84 -7.22 -14.89 -2.38
C VAL A 84 -8.72 -14.97 -2.65
N ASN A 85 -9.12 -15.53 -3.80
CA ASN A 85 -10.52 -15.57 -4.22
C ASN A 85 -11.39 -16.47 -3.34
N LYS A 86 -10.81 -17.47 -2.67
CA LYS A 86 -11.50 -18.27 -1.66
C LYS A 86 -11.95 -17.42 -0.46
N ILE A 87 -11.19 -16.38 -0.13
CA ILE A 87 -11.48 -15.46 0.98
C ILE A 87 -12.37 -14.32 0.50
N THR A 88 -12.06 -13.74 -0.66
CA THR A 88 -12.80 -12.57 -1.17
C THR A 88 -14.12 -12.92 -1.85
N GLY A 89 -14.35 -14.19 -2.18
CA GLY A 89 -15.45 -14.60 -3.05
C GLY A 89 -15.29 -14.09 -4.50
N GLY A 90 -14.08 -13.68 -4.89
CA GLY A 90 -13.79 -13.06 -6.18
C GLY A 90 -14.18 -11.58 -6.28
N GLU A 91 -14.58 -10.96 -5.16
CA GLU A 91 -14.78 -9.52 -5.09
C GLU A 91 -13.45 -8.76 -5.19
N PRO A 92 -13.44 -7.57 -5.80
CA PRO A 92 -12.25 -6.73 -5.89
C PRO A 92 -11.91 -6.08 -4.54
N ILE A 93 -10.62 -5.93 -4.28
CA ILE A 93 -10.07 -5.28 -3.09
C ILE A 93 -9.92 -3.78 -3.39
N PRO A 94 -10.52 -2.90 -2.57
CA PRO A 94 -10.33 -1.47 -2.73
C PRO A 94 -8.93 -1.05 -2.31
N PHE A 95 -8.34 -0.14 -3.08
CA PHE A 95 -7.10 0.55 -2.76
C PHE A 95 -7.30 2.06 -2.78
N LYS A 96 -6.61 2.73 -1.86
CA LYS A 96 -6.51 4.18 -1.77
C LYS A 96 -5.07 4.54 -1.41
N ASP A 97 -4.45 5.44 -2.17
CA ASP A 97 -3.09 5.93 -1.98
C ASP A 97 -2.05 4.80 -1.88
N GLY A 98 -2.28 3.77 -2.69
CA GLY A 98 -1.49 2.55 -2.77
C GLY A 98 -1.60 1.62 -1.57
N ARG A 99 -2.60 1.81 -0.68
CA ARG A 99 -2.92 0.93 0.45
C ARG A 99 -4.16 0.10 0.15
N PRO A 100 -4.13 -1.22 0.32
CA PRO A 100 -5.34 -2.02 0.29
C PRO A 100 -6.19 -1.77 1.54
N ASP A 101 -7.50 -1.76 1.39
CA ASP A 101 -8.43 -1.87 2.51
C ASP A 101 -8.92 -3.31 2.63
N PHE A 102 -8.44 -3.99 3.67
CA PHE A 102 -8.82 -5.36 4.00
C PHE A 102 -9.97 -5.46 5.03
N SER A 103 -10.54 -4.34 5.47
CA SER A 103 -11.51 -4.30 6.57
C SER A 103 -12.67 -5.25 6.38
N LYS A 104 -13.16 -5.40 5.13
CA LYS A 104 -14.26 -6.32 4.80
C LYS A 104 -13.96 -7.79 5.12
N TRP A 105 -12.71 -8.21 5.01
CA TRP A 105 -12.29 -9.61 5.19
C TRP A 105 -11.47 -9.83 6.46
N SER A 106 -11.39 -8.83 7.33
CA SER A 106 -10.74 -8.99 8.62
C SER A 106 -11.58 -9.87 9.56
N GLU A 107 -10.93 -10.77 10.27
CA GLU A 107 -11.58 -11.67 11.25
C GLU A 107 -11.59 -11.10 12.67
N GLY A 108 -11.03 -9.91 12.86
CA GLY A 108 -10.97 -9.24 14.15
C GLY A 108 -10.02 -8.06 14.15
N SER A 109 -10.01 -7.29 15.22
CA SER A 109 -9.08 -6.16 15.37
C SER A 109 -8.50 -6.12 16.77
N VAL A 110 -7.32 -5.52 16.90
CA VAL A 110 -6.61 -5.30 18.16
C VAL A 110 -6.31 -3.82 18.27
N THR A 111 -6.65 -3.21 19.41
CA THR A 111 -6.34 -1.80 19.68
C THR A 111 -5.05 -1.70 20.48
N VAL A 112 -3.97 -1.21 19.87
CA VAL A 112 -2.63 -1.16 20.45
C VAL A 112 -2.15 0.28 20.49
N LYS A 113 -1.86 0.79 21.69
CA LYS A 113 -1.38 2.18 21.84
C LYS A 113 0.12 2.31 21.60
N GLY A 114 0.53 3.48 21.13
CA GLY A 114 1.93 3.85 20.99
C GLY A 114 2.69 3.05 19.94
N MET A 115 2.01 2.66 18.85
CA MET A 115 2.67 2.06 17.69
C MET A 115 3.42 3.13 16.88
N ASP A 116 4.55 2.74 16.31
CA ASP A 116 5.43 3.62 15.52
C ASP A 116 5.77 3.05 14.12
N GLY A 117 5.18 1.92 13.78
CA GLY A 117 5.40 1.21 12.52
C GLY A 117 6.70 0.43 12.46
N THR A 118 7.53 0.45 13.50
CA THR A 118 8.75 -0.36 13.56
C THR A 118 8.41 -1.81 13.89
N LYS A 119 9.40 -2.70 13.78
CA LYS A 119 9.23 -4.10 14.22
C LYS A 119 8.89 -4.23 15.70
N SER A 120 9.13 -3.20 16.52
CA SER A 120 8.82 -3.23 17.95
C SER A 120 7.31 -3.31 18.21
N ASP A 121 6.48 -2.81 17.29
CA ASP A 121 5.02 -2.86 17.38
C ASP A 121 4.52 -4.29 17.54
N PHE A 122 5.11 -5.26 16.83
CA PHE A 122 4.67 -6.64 16.92
C PHE A 122 4.74 -7.18 18.35
N SER A 123 5.71 -6.78 19.18
CA SER A 123 5.71 -7.16 20.59
C SER A 123 4.48 -6.63 21.33
N LYS A 124 4.12 -5.35 21.11
CA LYS A 124 2.96 -4.70 21.72
C LYS A 124 1.65 -5.34 21.22
N ILE A 125 1.58 -5.66 19.93
CA ILE A 125 0.43 -6.34 19.30
C ILE A 125 0.21 -7.71 19.95
N TYR A 126 1.27 -8.51 20.10
CA TYR A 126 1.15 -9.83 20.70
C TYR A 126 0.85 -9.78 22.20
N GLU A 127 1.32 -8.75 22.91
CA GLU A 127 0.98 -8.52 24.31
C GLU A 127 -0.51 -8.17 24.45
N GLN A 128 -1.02 -7.20 23.68
CA GLN A 128 -2.43 -6.83 23.71
C GLN A 128 -3.34 -7.99 23.27
N LEU A 129 -2.99 -8.70 22.20
CA LEU A 129 -3.77 -9.85 21.74
C LEU A 129 -3.81 -10.98 22.78
N ALA A 130 -2.72 -11.17 23.54
CA ALA A 130 -2.71 -12.15 24.62
C ALA A 130 -3.68 -11.75 25.74
N GLU A 131 -3.73 -10.47 26.10
CA GLU A 131 -4.70 -9.95 27.08
C GLU A 131 -6.14 -10.11 26.57
N ASP A 132 -6.42 -9.68 25.35
CA ASP A 132 -7.76 -9.68 24.74
C ASP A 132 -8.34 -11.11 24.63
N LEU A 133 -7.49 -12.10 24.35
CA LEU A 133 -7.87 -13.51 24.23
C LEU A 133 -7.64 -14.33 25.51
N ASN A 134 -7.19 -13.69 26.60
CA ASN A 134 -6.83 -14.35 27.86
C ASN A 134 -5.83 -15.51 27.67
N LEU A 135 -4.83 -15.30 26.80
CA LEU A 135 -3.73 -16.22 26.55
C LEU A 135 -2.59 -15.98 27.57
N PRO A 136 -1.81 -17.02 27.91
CA PRO A 136 -0.85 -16.93 29.00
C PRO A 136 0.31 -15.95 28.76
N ASN A 137 0.64 -15.65 27.50
CA ASN A 137 1.71 -14.72 27.11
C ASN A 137 1.68 -14.42 25.61
N LYS A 138 2.54 -13.49 25.18
CA LYS A 138 2.70 -13.11 23.76
C LYS A 138 3.15 -14.24 22.82
N ALA A 139 3.87 -15.26 23.31
CA ALA A 139 4.24 -16.39 22.47
C ALA A 139 3.01 -17.25 22.15
N ALA A 140 2.10 -17.45 23.11
CA ALA A 140 0.82 -18.09 22.87
C ALA A 140 -0.06 -17.29 21.89
N ALA A 141 -0.02 -15.95 21.92
CA ALA A 141 -0.68 -15.11 20.92
C ALA A 141 -0.11 -15.29 19.51
N GLN A 142 1.22 -15.39 19.37
CA GLN A 142 1.85 -15.71 18.06
C GLN A 142 1.42 -17.08 17.54
N THR A 143 1.41 -18.10 18.42
CA THR A 143 0.92 -19.44 18.07
C THR A 143 -0.53 -19.40 17.63
N TRP A 144 -1.39 -18.70 18.38
CA TRP A 144 -2.80 -18.56 18.05
C TRP A 144 -3.00 -17.90 16.67
N LEU A 145 -2.27 -16.83 16.35
CA LEU A 145 -2.31 -16.22 15.02
C LEU A 145 -1.89 -17.19 13.92
N SER A 146 -0.82 -17.95 14.14
CA SER A 146 -0.33 -18.95 13.17
C SER A 146 -1.34 -20.09 12.95
N GLU A 147 -1.94 -20.61 14.03
CA GLU A 147 -2.92 -21.69 13.97
C GLU A 147 -4.21 -21.27 13.26
N ASN A 148 -4.63 -20.02 13.49
CA ASN A 148 -5.80 -19.43 12.82
C ASN A 148 -5.47 -18.81 11.45
N LYS A 149 -4.21 -18.86 11.00
CA LYS A 149 -3.74 -18.28 9.73
C LYS A 149 -4.10 -16.80 9.57
N LEU A 150 -3.84 -16.01 10.61
CA LEU A 150 -4.08 -14.58 10.63
C LEU A 150 -2.76 -13.81 10.65
N THR A 151 -2.69 -12.75 9.85
CA THR A 151 -1.58 -11.79 9.85
C THR A 151 -2.06 -10.46 10.42
N PRO A 152 -1.41 -9.95 11.49
CA PRO A 152 -1.61 -8.58 11.97
C PRO A 152 -1.25 -7.56 10.87
N HIS A 153 -2.21 -6.75 10.47
CA HIS A 153 -2.06 -5.71 9.46
C HIS A 153 -2.42 -4.34 10.08
N HIS A 154 -1.49 -3.39 10.07
CA HIS A 154 -1.77 -2.04 10.56
C HIS A 154 -2.85 -1.38 9.69
N LEU A 155 -3.95 -0.94 10.31
CA LEU A 155 -4.93 -0.06 9.69
C LEU A 155 -4.54 1.41 9.91
N ASP A 156 -4.23 1.74 11.16
CA ASP A 156 -3.80 3.07 11.58
C ASP A 156 -2.81 2.99 12.76
N SER A 157 -2.49 4.12 13.39
CA SER A 157 -1.55 4.22 14.52
C SER A 157 -1.96 3.51 15.81
N GLN A 158 -3.18 3.03 15.89
CA GLN A 158 -3.75 2.38 17.06
C GLN A 158 -4.50 1.08 16.73
N THR A 159 -4.91 0.88 15.48
CA THR A 159 -5.73 -0.26 15.09
C THR A 159 -4.95 -1.24 14.22
N ILE A 160 -4.96 -2.51 14.63
CA ILE A 160 -4.51 -3.65 13.83
C ILE A 160 -5.72 -4.44 13.38
N LEU A 161 -5.78 -4.78 12.09
CA LEU A 161 -6.69 -5.78 11.55
C LEU A 161 -6.01 -7.15 11.58
N LEU A 162 -6.77 -8.17 11.96
CA LEU A 162 -6.37 -9.56 11.81
C LEU A 162 -6.88 -10.04 10.45
N VAL A 163 -5.98 -10.10 9.46
CA VAL A 163 -6.33 -10.40 8.07
C VAL A 163 -5.92 -11.84 7.76
N PRO A 164 -6.74 -12.64 7.08
CA PRO A 164 -6.33 -13.95 6.59
C PRO A 164 -4.98 -13.90 5.87
N THR A 165 -4.04 -14.76 6.28
CA THR A 165 -2.65 -14.74 5.80
C THR A 165 -2.56 -14.96 4.29
N ASP A 166 -3.43 -15.81 3.73
CA ASP A 166 -3.47 -16.05 2.29
C ASP A 166 -3.98 -14.84 1.50
N LEU A 167 -4.80 -13.96 2.10
CA LEU A 167 -5.16 -12.68 1.50
C LEU A 167 -4.00 -11.67 1.63
N HIS A 168 -3.52 -11.45 2.85
CA HIS A 168 -2.48 -10.46 3.12
C HIS A 168 -1.16 -10.75 2.39
N GLY A 169 -0.71 -12.01 2.39
CA GLY A 169 0.58 -12.43 1.85
C GLY A 169 0.66 -12.44 0.32
N ASN A 170 -0.49 -12.58 -0.36
CA ASN A 170 -0.56 -12.69 -1.82
C ASN A 170 -0.87 -11.36 -2.53
N ILE A 171 -1.12 -10.28 -1.78
CA ILE A 171 -1.35 -8.95 -2.35
C ILE A 171 -0.10 -8.10 -2.11
N PRO A 172 0.69 -7.75 -3.14
CA PRO A 172 1.79 -6.81 -2.96
C PRO A 172 1.25 -5.44 -2.53
N HIS A 173 1.65 -4.99 -1.35
CA HIS A 173 1.29 -3.68 -0.81
C HIS A 173 2.41 -3.11 0.08
N ILE A 174 2.35 -1.82 0.36
CA ILE A 174 2.98 -1.22 1.54
C ILE A 174 1.89 -1.11 2.59
N GLY A 175 2.15 -1.52 3.83
CA GLY A 175 1.23 -1.32 4.95
C GLY A 175 1.38 0.07 5.58
N SER A 176 0.36 0.53 6.30
CA SER A 176 0.36 1.83 7.02
C SER A 176 1.48 1.95 8.07
N ALA A 177 2.06 0.83 8.51
CA ALA A 177 3.31 0.82 9.29
C ALA A 177 4.46 1.59 8.61
N SER A 178 4.47 1.67 7.28
CA SER A 178 5.46 2.50 6.58
C SER A 178 5.21 3.98 6.74
N ASP A 179 3.95 4.39 6.80
CA ASP A 179 3.57 5.79 6.92
C ASP A 179 3.92 6.30 8.31
N MET A 180 3.69 5.50 9.36
CA MET A 180 4.09 5.84 10.73
C MET A 180 5.60 6.07 10.88
N ARG A 181 6.43 5.27 10.22
CA ARG A 181 7.89 5.47 10.26
C ARG A 181 8.30 6.78 9.59
N ASN A 182 7.66 7.11 8.47
CA ASN A 182 7.97 8.32 7.71
C ASN A 182 7.44 9.61 8.38
N LEU A 183 6.47 9.50 9.30
CA LEU A 183 5.98 10.62 10.12
C LEU A 183 6.95 11.01 11.24
N LEU A 184 7.85 10.11 11.66
CA LEU A 184 8.83 10.36 12.74
C LEU A 184 10.17 10.92 12.25
N ASP A 185 10.39 10.93 10.93
CA ASP A 185 11.58 11.50 10.27
C ASP A 185 11.37 12.97 9.84
N LYS A 186 10.31 13.63 10.32
CA LYS A 186 10.02 15.07 10.14
C LYS A 186 10.24 15.87 11.42
#